data_AF-A0A6G2XH88-F1
#
_entry.id   AF-A0A6G2XH88-F1
#
_cell.length_a   1.000
_cell.length_b   1.000
_cell.length_c   1.000
_cell.angle_alpha   90.00
_cell.angle_beta   90.00
_cell.angle_gamma   90.00
#
_symmetry.space_group_name_H-M   'P 1'
#
loop_
_entity.id
_entity.type
_entity.pdbx_description
1 polymer ?
#
loop_
_entity_poly.entity_id
_entity_poly.type
_entity_poly.pdbx_seq_one_letter_code
_entity_poly.pdbx_strand_id
1 'polypeptide(L)'
;MPPTGIQQERLHQRFDLYDADRDGRIDRSDLEQEARRIVRAFEEPENSPRAQALLTAYPQMFDYLTERGGHAPGSAMTKDEFVAVAHQEMLQHGPAGFGRVLRPSIRAMVDLCDTDGDGQVNPAEFRTWLKAISGDIDAEAAFSAIDADGDGRLTVDELVAAVGRYHAGETDAPLLGV
;
A
#
# COMPACT_ATOMS: atom_id res chain seq x y z
N MET A 1 17.75 -9.45 13.19
CA MET A 1 16.89 -9.70 14.37
C MET A 1 15.52 -10.11 13.85
N PRO A 2 14.75 -10.97 14.52
CA PRO A 2 13.36 -11.23 14.14
C PRO A 2 12.49 -9.97 14.35
N PRO A 3 11.36 -9.82 13.63
CA PRO A 3 10.45 -8.70 13.82
C PRO A 3 9.92 -8.66 15.26
N THR A 4 9.66 -7.46 15.79
CA THR A 4 9.01 -7.29 17.10
C THR A 4 7.54 -7.71 17.02
N GLY A 5 6.88 -7.93 18.17
CA GLY A 5 5.46 -8.33 18.20
C GLY A 5 4.53 -7.36 17.45
N ILE A 6 4.79 -6.05 17.57
CA ILE A 6 4.03 -5.01 16.86
C ILE A 6 4.30 -5.05 15.35
N GLN A 7 5.55 -5.24 14.93
CA GLN A 7 5.91 -5.35 13.52
C GLN A 7 5.25 -6.58 12.86
N GLN A 8 5.20 -7.69 13.58
CA GLN A 8 4.56 -8.91 13.12
C GLN A 8 3.04 -8.73 13.00
N GLU A 9 2.40 -8.11 13.99
CA GLU A 9 0.97 -7.80 13.95
C GLU A 9 0.60 -6.90 12.77
N ARG A 10 1.38 -5.84 12.51
CA ARG A 10 1.15 -4.93 11.37
C ARG A 10 1.31 -5.62 10.02
N LEU A 11 2.32 -6.50 9.89
CA LEU A 11 2.49 -7.31 8.69
C LEU A 11 1.33 -8.32 8.51
N HIS A 12 0.79 -8.87 9.59
CA HIS A 12 -0.38 -9.74 9.53
C HIS A 12 -1.63 -8.98 9.06
N GLN A 13 -1.89 -7.79 9.59
CA GLN A 13 -2.99 -6.93 9.14
C GLN A 13 -2.84 -6.58 7.65
N ARG A 14 -1.61 -6.30 7.21
CA ARG A 14 -1.33 -6.05 5.79
C ARG A 14 -1.56 -7.29 4.92
N PHE A 15 -1.20 -8.48 5.42
CA PHE A 15 -1.48 -9.73 4.72
C PHE A 15 -2.99 -9.91 4.54
N ASP A 16 -3.77 -9.71 5.61
CA ASP A 16 -5.22 -9.90 5.59
C ASP A 16 -5.93 -8.86 4.69
N LEU A 17 -5.30 -7.71 4.41
CA LEU A 17 -5.76 -6.72 3.42
C LEU A 17 -5.51 -7.18 1.98
N TYR A 18 -4.42 -7.91 1.74
CA TYR A 18 -4.06 -8.41 0.42
C TYR A 18 -4.71 -9.74 0.08
N ASP A 19 -5.02 -10.60 1.05
CA ASP A 19 -5.73 -11.87 0.86
C ASP A 19 -7.23 -11.60 0.58
N ALA A 20 -7.55 -11.31 -0.70
CA ALA A 20 -8.85 -10.81 -1.11
C ALA A 20 -9.92 -11.91 -1.09
N ASP A 21 -9.54 -13.15 -1.45
CA ASP A 21 -10.44 -14.31 -1.45
C ASP A 21 -10.44 -15.10 -0.13
N ARG A 22 -9.55 -14.77 0.80
CA ARG A 22 -9.39 -15.37 2.13
C ARG A 22 -8.98 -16.84 2.08
N ASP A 23 -8.19 -17.22 1.08
CA ASP A 23 -7.65 -18.58 0.97
C ASP A 23 -6.44 -18.84 1.89
N GLY A 24 -5.96 -17.80 2.60
CA GLY A 24 -4.81 -17.87 3.50
C GLY A 24 -3.47 -17.77 2.78
N ARG A 25 -3.48 -17.36 1.51
CA ARG A 25 -2.33 -17.05 0.67
C ARG A 25 -2.57 -15.71 -0.01
N ILE A 26 -1.51 -15.15 -0.56
CA ILE A 26 -1.60 -14.01 -1.46
C ILE A 26 -1.02 -14.46 -2.78
N ASP A 27 -1.74 -14.24 -3.85
CA ASP A 27 -1.24 -14.42 -5.21
C ASP A 27 -1.51 -13.20 -6.09
N ARG A 28 -1.08 -13.30 -7.35
CA ARG A 28 -1.23 -12.22 -8.33
C ARG A 28 -2.70 -11.81 -8.51
N SER A 29 -3.62 -12.77 -8.46
CA SER A 29 -5.04 -12.54 -8.67
C SER A 29 -5.66 -11.72 -7.55
N ASP A 30 -5.20 -11.86 -6.31
CA ASP A 30 -5.66 -11.03 -5.20
C ASP A 30 -5.32 -9.56 -5.40
N LEU A 31 -4.06 -9.27 -5.78
CA LEU A 31 -3.60 -7.92 -6.05
C LEU A 31 -4.30 -7.31 -7.27
N GLU A 32 -4.58 -8.10 -8.30
CA GLU A 32 -5.40 -7.67 -9.44
C GLU A 32 -6.84 -7.37 -9.03
N GLN A 33 -7.44 -8.18 -8.15
CA GLN A 33 -8.79 -7.97 -7.63
C GLN A 33 -8.87 -6.69 -6.81
N GLU A 34 -7.90 -6.44 -5.93
CA GLU A 34 -7.86 -5.22 -5.13
C GLU A 34 -7.65 -3.98 -6.03
N ALA A 35 -6.73 -4.03 -6.99
CA ALA A 35 -6.54 -2.92 -7.93
C ALA A 35 -7.82 -2.62 -8.74
N ARG A 36 -8.54 -3.66 -9.22
CA ARG A 36 -9.83 -3.49 -9.91
C ARG A 36 -10.91 -2.91 -8.98
N ARG A 37 -10.95 -3.34 -7.72
CA ARG A 37 -11.89 -2.82 -6.71
C ARG A 37 -11.66 -1.33 -6.51
N ILE A 38 -10.41 -0.90 -6.39
CA ILE A 38 -10.04 0.50 -6.24
C ILE A 38 -10.45 1.31 -7.48
N VAL A 39 -10.07 0.86 -8.68
CA VAL A 39 -10.44 1.56 -9.93
C VAL A 39 -11.96 1.77 -10.02
N ARG A 40 -12.74 0.76 -9.66
CA ARG A 40 -14.22 0.86 -9.63
C ARG A 40 -14.73 1.82 -8.56
N ALA A 41 -14.09 1.85 -7.39
CA ALA A 41 -14.47 2.75 -6.31
C ALA A 41 -14.22 4.22 -6.65
N PHE A 42 -13.23 4.49 -7.51
CA PHE A 42 -12.97 5.81 -8.09
C PHE A 42 -13.83 6.14 -9.32
N GLU A 43 -14.71 5.22 -9.74
CA GLU A 43 -15.53 5.34 -10.96
C GLU A 43 -14.68 5.57 -12.23
N GLU A 44 -13.41 5.16 -12.21
CA GLU A 44 -12.47 5.36 -13.30
C GLU A 44 -12.62 4.21 -14.34
N PRO A 45 -12.62 4.50 -15.65
CA PRO A 45 -12.67 3.46 -16.67
C PRO A 45 -11.44 2.54 -16.60
N GLU A 46 -11.65 1.20 -16.58
CA GLU A 46 -10.53 0.24 -16.48
C GLU A 46 -9.49 0.37 -17.61
N ASN A 47 -9.87 0.92 -18.77
CA ASN A 47 -8.98 1.15 -19.91
C ASN A 47 -8.25 2.50 -19.86
N SER A 48 -8.47 3.34 -18.85
CA SER A 48 -7.79 4.61 -18.71
C SER A 48 -6.31 4.41 -18.36
N PRO A 49 -5.42 5.37 -18.72
CA PRO A 49 -4.01 5.28 -18.35
C PRO A 49 -3.79 5.17 -16.83
N ARG A 50 -4.61 5.86 -16.03
CA ARG A 50 -4.54 5.84 -14.55
C ARG A 50 -4.94 4.48 -13.99
N ALA A 51 -6.05 3.92 -14.47
CA ALA A 51 -6.48 2.58 -14.09
C ALA A 51 -5.46 1.51 -14.48
N GLN A 52 -4.94 1.56 -15.71
CA GLN A 52 -3.93 0.62 -16.20
C GLN A 52 -2.61 0.69 -15.41
N ALA A 53 -2.21 1.89 -14.98
CA ALA A 53 -1.05 2.06 -14.11
C ALA A 53 -1.24 1.33 -12.78
N LEU A 54 -2.41 1.45 -12.14
CA LEU A 54 -2.71 0.74 -10.89
C LEU A 54 -2.79 -0.78 -11.07
N LEU A 55 -3.52 -1.23 -12.10
CA LEU A 55 -3.66 -2.64 -12.46
C LEU A 55 -2.32 -3.31 -12.80
N THR A 56 -1.31 -2.53 -13.17
CA THR A 56 0.05 -3.01 -13.43
C THR A 56 0.93 -2.96 -12.19
N ALA A 57 0.87 -1.87 -11.41
CA ALA A 57 1.75 -1.64 -10.28
C ALA A 57 1.54 -2.64 -9.13
N TYR A 58 0.29 -2.99 -8.82
CA TYR A 58 -0.04 -3.93 -7.74
C TYR A 58 0.50 -5.34 -7.98
N PRO A 59 0.27 -5.97 -9.15
CA PRO A 59 0.89 -7.26 -9.49
C PRO A 59 2.42 -7.21 -9.53
N GLN A 60 3.01 -6.13 -10.06
CA GLN A 60 4.48 -5.98 -10.12
C GLN A 60 5.12 -5.89 -8.73
N MET A 61 4.45 -5.24 -7.78
CA MET A 61 4.87 -5.23 -6.38
C MET A 61 4.91 -6.64 -5.79
N PHE A 62 3.90 -7.47 -6.09
CA PHE A 62 3.86 -8.86 -5.63
C PHE A 62 4.90 -9.75 -6.33
N ASP A 63 5.09 -9.58 -7.65
CA ASP A 63 6.14 -10.26 -8.42
C ASP A 63 7.54 -9.94 -7.83
N TYR A 64 7.77 -8.68 -7.43
CA TYR A 64 9.01 -8.30 -6.74
C TYR A 64 9.20 -9.04 -5.40
N LEU A 65 8.15 -9.13 -4.57
CA LEU A 65 8.23 -9.82 -3.28
C LEU A 65 8.45 -11.33 -3.44
N THR A 66 7.73 -11.97 -4.36
CA THR A 66 7.88 -13.40 -4.66
C THR A 66 9.29 -13.75 -5.12
N GLU A 67 9.85 -12.96 -6.04
CA GLU A 67 11.24 -13.13 -6.49
C GLU A 67 12.24 -13.00 -5.34
N ARG A 68 12.05 -12.05 -4.43
CA ARG A 68 12.91 -11.85 -3.25
C ARG A 68 12.78 -12.94 -2.20
N GLY A 69 11.61 -13.59 -2.13
CA GLY A 69 11.42 -14.83 -1.36
C GLY A 69 12.07 -16.05 -1.98
N GLY A 70 12.65 -15.96 -3.19
CA GLY A 70 13.22 -17.08 -3.91
C GLY A 70 12.17 -17.96 -4.59
N HIS A 71 10.94 -17.47 -4.74
CA HIS A 71 9.89 -18.13 -5.50
C HIS A 71 9.86 -17.64 -6.95
N ALA A 72 9.19 -18.38 -7.83
CA ALA A 72 8.95 -17.89 -9.18
C ALA A 72 7.97 -16.70 -9.14
N PRO A 73 8.10 -15.72 -10.05
CA PRO A 73 7.18 -14.58 -10.13
C PRO A 73 5.72 -15.04 -10.19
N GLY A 74 4.86 -14.41 -9.39
CA GLY A 74 3.43 -14.73 -9.32
C GLY A 74 3.08 -16.03 -8.58
N SER A 75 4.04 -16.69 -7.93
CA SER A 75 3.73 -17.83 -7.04
C SER A 75 2.95 -17.35 -5.83
N ALA A 76 1.92 -18.10 -5.41
CA ALA A 76 1.22 -17.81 -4.17
C ALA A 76 2.17 -17.86 -2.96
N MET A 77 2.04 -16.91 -2.05
CA MET A 77 2.80 -16.84 -0.79
C MET A 77 1.89 -17.04 0.40
N THR A 78 2.28 -17.91 1.32
CA THR A 78 1.63 -18.04 2.63
C THR A 78 1.92 -16.83 3.51
N LYS A 79 1.16 -16.69 4.59
CA LYS A 79 1.37 -15.62 5.59
C LYS A 79 2.79 -15.60 6.16
N ASP A 80 3.34 -16.76 6.47
CA ASP A 80 4.70 -16.87 7.03
C ASP A 80 5.77 -16.47 5.99
N GLU A 81 5.59 -16.87 4.74
CA GLU A 81 6.49 -16.46 3.63
C GLU A 81 6.43 -14.96 3.39
N PHE A 82 5.22 -14.37 3.38
CA PHE A 82 5.03 -12.93 3.27
C PHE A 82 5.72 -12.16 4.40
N VAL A 83 5.51 -12.58 5.65
CA VAL A 83 6.14 -11.95 6.80
C VAL A 83 7.67 -12.04 6.71
N ALA A 84 8.21 -13.19 6.30
CA ALA A 84 9.65 -13.39 6.16
C ALA A 84 10.26 -12.44 5.10
N VAL A 85 9.64 -12.38 3.91
CA VAL A 85 10.11 -11.52 2.81
C VAL A 85 9.95 -10.04 3.15
N ALA A 86 8.78 -9.63 3.64
CA ALA A 86 8.52 -8.24 4.01
C ALA A 86 9.47 -7.78 5.13
N HIS A 87 9.77 -8.64 6.09
CA HIS A 87 10.77 -8.34 7.09
C HIS A 87 12.16 -8.15 6.48
N GLN A 88 12.58 -9.01 5.56
CA GLN A 88 13.89 -8.92 4.90
C GLN A 88 14.02 -7.67 4.01
N GLU A 89 13.05 -7.41 3.14
CA GLU A 89 13.16 -6.37 2.12
C GLU A 89 12.71 -4.98 2.61
N MET A 90 11.83 -4.93 3.62
CA MET A 90 11.21 -3.68 4.06
C MET A 90 11.70 -3.31 5.47
N LEU A 91 11.47 -4.15 6.47
CA LEU A 91 11.80 -3.80 7.87
C LEU A 91 13.31 -3.67 8.11
N GLN A 92 14.14 -4.56 7.56
CA GLN A 92 15.61 -4.47 7.72
C GLN A 92 16.22 -3.22 7.05
N HIS A 93 15.52 -2.64 6.08
CA HIS A 93 15.99 -1.48 5.32
C HIS A 93 15.27 -0.18 5.70
N GLY A 94 14.39 -0.22 6.72
CA GLY A 94 13.62 0.94 7.19
C GLY A 94 12.81 1.59 6.07
N PRO A 95 12.56 2.92 6.13
CA PRO A 95 11.75 3.64 5.15
C PRO A 95 12.20 3.45 3.69
N ALA A 96 13.51 3.27 3.46
CA ALA A 96 14.06 3.04 2.12
C ALA A 96 13.65 1.67 1.54
N GLY A 97 13.50 0.64 2.39
CA GLY A 97 12.99 -0.66 1.97
C GLY A 97 11.54 -0.58 1.51
N PHE A 98 10.68 0.05 2.31
CA PHE A 98 9.29 0.32 1.95
C PHE A 98 9.19 1.14 0.66
N GLY A 99 10.04 2.16 0.48
CA GLY A 99 10.07 2.95 -0.75
C GLY A 99 10.51 2.19 -1.99
N ARG A 100 11.26 1.09 -1.87
CA ARG A 100 11.58 0.25 -3.04
C ARG A 100 10.39 -0.61 -3.45
N VAL A 101 9.66 -1.15 -2.48
CA VAL A 101 8.55 -2.09 -2.73
C VAL A 101 7.26 -1.36 -3.06
N LEU A 102 6.86 -0.38 -2.25
CA LEU A 102 5.52 0.21 -2.29
C LEU A 102 5.41 1.47 -3.15
N ARG A 103 6.52 2.16 -3.44
CA ARG A 103 6.49 3.45 -4.16
C ARG A 103 5.81 3.37 -5.52
N PRO A 104 5.98 2.32 -6.36
CA PRO A 104 5.25 2.22 -7.62
C PRO A 104 3.73 2.15 -7.40
N SER A 105 3.28 1.34 -6.44
CA SER A 105 1.85 1.18 -6.12
C SER A 105 1.26 2.45 -5.50
N ILE A 106 1.99 3.10 -4.58
CA ILE A 106 1.58 4.38 -3.98
C ILE A 106 1.52 5.46 -5.06
N ARG A 107 2.50 5.53 -5.97
CA ARG A 107 2.47 6.49 -7.07
C ARG A 107 1.26 6.29 -7.96
N ALA A 108 0.95 5.06 -8.34
CA ALA A 108 -0.23 4.77 -9.15
C ALA A 108 -1.55 5.13 -8.42
N MET A 109 -1.61 4.96 -7.10
CA MET A 109 -2.74 5.42 -6.28
C MET A 109 -2.86 6.95 -6.26
N VAL A 110 -1.74 7.66 -6.11
CA VAL A 110 -1.71 9.13 -6.19
C VAL A 110 -2.18 9.57 -7.57
N ASP A 111 -1.64 9.01 -8.66
CA ASP A 111 -2.04 9.37 -10.02
C ASP A 111 -3.53 9.09 -10.32
N LEU A 112 -4.13 8.09 -9.65
CA LEU A 112 -5.56 7.80 -9.74
C LEU A 112 -6.40 8.85 -9.00
N CYS A 113 -5.95 9.27 -7.82
CA CYS A 113 -6.67 10.18 -6.94
C CYS A 113 -6.43 11.67 -7.25
N ASP A 114 -5.32 12.00 -7.88
CA ASP A 114 -4.89 13.35 -8.25
C ASP A 114 -5.78 13.90 -9.37
N THR A 115 -6.79 14.68 -8.96
CA THR A 115 -7.80 15.25 -9.85
C THR A 115 -7.37 16.59 -10.42
N ASP A 116 -6.53 17.34 -9.72
CA ASP A 116 -6.04 18.65 -10.17
C ASP A 116 -4.72 18.57 -10.97
N GLY A 117 -4.05 17.42 -10.95
CA GLY A 117 -2.85 17.12 -11.73
C GLY A 117 -1.57 17.72 -11.16
N ASP A 118 -1.56 18.07 -9.87
CA ASP A 118 -0.39 18.67 -9.22
C ASP A 118 0.67 17.62 -8.78
N GLY A 119 0.34 16.33 -8.92
CA GLY A 119 1.20 15.20 -8.60
C GLY A 119 1.27 14.87 -7.11
N GLN A 120 0.41 15.48 -6.30
CA GLN A 120 0.28 15.31 -4.85
C GLN A 120 -1.17 14.99 -4.51
N VAL A 121 -1.45 14.78 -3.22
CA VAL A 121 -2.81 14.50 -2.75
C VAL A 121 -3.22 15.58 -1.77
N ASN A 122 -4.26 16.34 -2.11
CA ASN A 122 -4.86 17.31 -1.21
C ASN A 122 -5.88 16.64 -0.24
N PRO A 123 -6.38 17.34 0.81
CA PRO A 123 -7.28 16.72 1.78
C PRO A 123 -8.59 16.17 1.20
N ALA A 124 -9.12 16.79 0.13
CA ALA A 124 -10.36 16.34 -0.51
C ALA A 124 -10.14 15.05 -1.32
N GLU A 125 -9.00 14.97 -2.00
CA GLU A 125 -8.55 13.78 -2.71
C GLU A 125 -8.27 12.65 -1.71
N PHE A 126 -7.52 12.91 -0.65
CA PHE A 126 -7.22 11.91 0.38
C PHE A 126 -8.48 11.35 1.03
N ARG A 127 -9.50 12.19 1.27
CA ARG A 127 -10.81 11.73 1.76
C ARG A 127 -11.52 10.80 0.77
N THR A 128 -11.47 11.13 -0.51
CA THR A 128 -12.03 10.29 -1.58
C THR A 128 -11.31 8.95 -1.64
N TRP A 129 -9.97 8.99 -1.57
CA TRP A 129 -9.15 7.79 -1.49
C TRP A 129 -9.53 6.93 -0.28
N LEU A 130 -9.52 7.48 0.93
CA LEU A 130 -9.86 6.71 2.12
C LEU A 130 -11.26 6.12 2.06
N LYS A 131 -12.25 6.85 1.53
CA LYS A 131 -13.60 6.32 1.33
C LYS A 131 -13.66 5.16 0.32
N ALA A 132 -12.76 5.15 -0.66
CA ALA A 132 -12.68 4.11 -1.69
C ALA A 132 -11.98 2.84 -1.17
N ILE A 133 -10.89 2.99 -0.42
CA ILE A 133 -10.08 1.86 0.06
C ILE A 133 -10.47 1.36 1.45
N SER A 134 -11.02 2.25 2.28
CA SER A 134 -11.34 2.02 3.68
C SER A 134 -12.76 2.51 4.01
N GLY A 135 -13.29 2.05 5.14
CA GLY A 135 -14.57 2.51 5.66
C GLY A 135 -14.44 3.84 6.39
N ASP A 136 -15.08 3.94 7.56
CA ASP A 136 -15.09 5.13 8.43
C ASP A 136 -13.73 5.36 9.14
N ILE A 137 -12.69 5.70 8.38
CA ILE A 137 -11.46 6.29 8.93
C ILE A 137 -11.61 7.82 8.98
N ASP A 138 -11.15 8.43 10.07
CA ASP A 138 -11.01 9.87 10.17
C ASP A 138 -9.90 10.35 9.22
N ALA A 139 -10.31 10.78 8.02
CA ALA A 139 -9.41 11.23 6.97
C ALA A 139 -8.58 12.45 7.38
N GLU A 140 -9.11 13.31 8.27
CA GLU A 140 -8.41 14.52 8.71
C GLU A 140 -7.25 14.16 9.65
N ALA A 141 -7.53 13.25 10.61
CA ALA A 141 -6.53 12.75 11.53
C ALA A 141 -5.44 11.96 10.81
N ALA A 142 -5.82 11.12 9.84
CA ALA A 142 -4.87 10.38 9.02
C ALA A 142 -4.03 11.31 8.12
N PHE A 143 -4.64 12.30 7.48
CA PHE A 143 -3.93 13.29 6.66
C PHE A 143 -2.88 14.04 7.50
N SER A 144 -3.29 14.57 8.65
CA SER A 144 -2.40 15.31 9.57
C SER A 144 -1.27 14.45 10.13
N ALA A 145 -1.43 13.12 10.18
CA ALA A 145 -0.38 12.21 10.62
C ALA A 145 0.66 11.90 9.53
N ILE A 146 0.31 12.11 8.25
CA ILE A 146 1.16 11.86 7.09
C ILE A 146 1.88 13.14 6.67
N ASP A 147 1.15 14.27 6.62
CA ASP A 147 1.63 15.60 6.23
C ASP A 147 2.75 16.04 7.20
N ALA A 148 3.99 15.80 6.79
CA ALA A 148 5.13 15.87 7.69
C ALA A 148 5.72 17.29 7.74
N ASP A 149 5.58 18.04 6.65
CA ASP A 149 6.04 19.42 6.56
C ASP A 149 4.92 20.46 6.78
N GLY A 150 3.66 20.03 6.80
CA GLY A 150 2.50 20.85 7.13
C GLY A 150 2.08 21.77 5.99
N ASP A 151 2.42 21.44 4.74
CA ASP A 151 2.09 22.25 3.57
C ASP A 151 0.64 22.04 3.07
N GLY A 152 -0.07 21.07 3.64
CA GLY A 152 -1.45 20.75 3.28
C GLY A 152 -1.57 19.94 1.98
N ARG A 153 -0.50 19.25 1.58
CA ARG A 153 -0.46 18.26 0.50
C ARG A 153 0.26 17.01 1.00
N LEU A 154 -0.02 15.87 0.37
CA LEU A 154 0.73 14.64 0.60
C LEU A 154 1.49 14.27 -0.65
N THR A 155 2.81 14.27 -0.53
CA THR A 155 3.70 13.76 -1.57
C THR A 155 3.78 12.24 -1.53
N VAL A 156 4.21 11.62 -2.63
CA VAL A 156 4.50 10.18 -2.69
C VAL A 156 5.53 9.78 -1.63
N ASP A 157 6.50 10.65 -1.35
CA ASP A 157 7.55 10.38 -0.37
C ASP A 157 7.04 10.39 1.06
N GLU A 158 6.14 11.30 1.40
CA GLU A 158 5.49 11.31 2.72
C GLU A 158 4.59 10.09 2.92
N LEU A 159 3.82 9.70 1.91
CA LEU A 159 2.99 8.48 1.96
C LEU A 159 3.85 7.23 2.18
N VAL A 160 4.94 7.08 1.43
CA VAL A 160 5.89 5.97 1.58
C VAL A 160 6.52 5.98 2.97
N ALA A 161 6.97 7.13 3.45
CA ALA A 161 7.61 7.27 4.75
C ALA A 161 6.64 6.95 5.88
N ALA A 162 5.40 7.43 5.80
CA ALA A 162 4.36 7.18 6.80
C ALA A 162 4.03 5.69 6.89
N VAL A 163 3.88 4.99 5.76
CA VAL A 163 3.69 3.54 5.72
C VAL A 163 4.87 2.79 6.34
N GLY A 164 6.11 3.24 6.07
CA GLY A 164 7.31 2.68 6.67
C GLY A 164 7.35 2.84 8.20
N ARG A 165 7.06 4.05 8.70
CA ARG A 165 6.98 4.33 10.15
C ARG A 165 5.90 3.50 10.84
N TYR A 166 4.75 3.33 10.18
CA TYR A 166 3.70 2.44 10.68
C TYR A 166 4.24 1.02 10.79
N HIS A 167 4.78 0.41 9.74
CA HIS A 167 5.25 -0.97 9.88
C HIS A 167 6.45 -1.12 10.82
N ALA A 168 7.24 -0.08 11.03
CA ALA A 168 8.37 -0.08 11.97
C ALA A 168 7.93 -0.12 13.45
N GLY A 169 6.68 0.23 13.77
CA GLY A 169 6.23 0.37 15.16
C GLY A 169 6.26 1.82 15.68
N GLU A 170 6.56 2.80 14.84
CA GLU A 170 6.85 4.18 15.26
C GLU A 170 5.60 5.07 15.36
N THR A 171 4.52 4.71 14.67
CA THR A 171 3.22 5.41 14.71
C THR A 171 2.06 4.43 14.77
N ASP A 172 1.00 4.79 15.48
CA ASP A 172 -0.25 4.00 15.57
C ASP A 172 -1.35 4.53 14.64
N ALA A 173 -1.04 5.55 13.83
CA ALA A 173 -2.01 6.12 12.89
C ALA A 173 -2.45 5.04 11.88
N PRO A 174 -3.76 4.77 11.75
CA PRO A 174 -4.27 3.85 10.74
C PRO A 174 -4.00 4.44 9.35
N LEU A 175 -3.07 3.83 8.61
CA LEU A 175 -2.60 4.32 7.33
C LEU A 175 -2.93 3.31 6.24
N LEU A 176 -3.72 3.74 5.25
CA LEU A 176 -4.15 2.93 4.11
C LEU A 176 -4.96 1.68 4.50
N GLY A 177 -6.08 1.89 5.19
CA GLY A 177 -7.12 0.86 5.38
C GLY A 177 -6.81 -0.26 6.37
N VAL A 178 -5.78 -0.09 7.22
CA VAL A 178 -5.44 -0.96 8.36
C VAL A 178 -5.66 -0.27 9.69
#